data_AF-A0A949QBL3-F1
#
_entry.id   AF-A0A949QBL3-F1
#
_cell.length_a   1.000
_cell.length_b   1.000
_cell.length_c   1.000
_cell.angle_alpha   90.00
_cell.angle_beta   90.00
_cell.angle_gamma   90.00
#
_symmetry.space_group_name_H-M   'P 1'
#
loop_
_entity.id
_entity.type
_entity.pdbx_description
1 polymer ?
#
loop_
_entity_poly.entity_id
_entity_poly.type
_entity_poly.pdbx_seq_one_letter_code
_entity_poly.pdbx_strand_id
1 'polypeptide(L)'
;GPGRGLGVSGLLPANGRWLPLAGEGGHVTLAPSDAREAAILALAWREIPHVSAERLISGNGLPFLHRLVSRVDGRTGPDAAQVLAPADIVAQALAGDLLCQATIAT
;
A
#
# COMPACT_ATOMS: atom_id res chain seq x y z
N GLY A 1 9.70 6.33 -4.83
CA GLY A 1 9.29 5.14 -4.07
C GLY A 1 8.46 5.54 -2.86
N PRO A 2 8.02 4.56 -2.06
CA PRO A 2 7.10 4.77 -0.94
C PRO A 2 7.78 5.43 0.27
N GLY A 3 7.10 6.41 0.86
CA GLY A 3 7.48 7.19 2.04
C GLY A 3 6.21 7.70 2.73
N ARG A 4 6.11 9.00 3.05
CA ARG A 4 4.80 9.58 3.46
C ARG A 4 3.73 9.41 2.37
N GLY A 5 4.14 9.54 1.10
CA GLY A 5 3.36 9.25 -0.10
C GLY A 5 4.12 8.30 -1.04
N LEU A 6 3.74 8.25 -2.31
CA LEU A 6 4.36 7.41 -3.33
C LEU A 6 4.92 8.28 -4.46
N GLY A 7 6.22 8.59 -4.39
CA GLY A 7 6.89 9.32 -5.46
C GLY A 7 7.20 8.40 -6.66
N VAL A 8 6.81 8.81 -7.86
CA VAL A 8 7.16 8.14 -9.14
C VAL A 8 7.82 9.16 -10.06
N SER A 9 8.97 8.82 -10.63
CA SER A 9 9.69 9.68 -11.58
C SER A 9 10.32 8.82 -12.68
N GLY A 10 10.35 9.35 -13.90
CA GLY A 10 11.04 8.74 -15.03
C GLY A 10 12.40 9.38 -15.28
N LEU A 11 13.28 8.67 -15.98
CA LEU A 11 14.53 9.21 -16.51
C LEU A 11 14.52 9.09 -18.03
N LEU A 12 14.76 10.21 -18.72
CA LEU A 12 14.86 10.25 -20.18
C LEU A 12 16.34 10.35 -20.60
N PRO A 13 16.85 9.41 -21.42
CA PRO A 13 18.17 9.56 -22.00
C PRO A 13 18.10 10.54 -23.18
N ALA A 14 18.89 11.62 -23.13
CA ALA A 14 18.97 12.61 -24.20
C ALA A 14 20.40 13.18 -24.30
N ASN A 15 20.99 13.15 -25.50
CA ASN A 15 22.31 13.72 -25.79
C ASN A 15 23.41 13.28 -24.80
N GLY A 16 23.45 11.99 -24.46
CA GLY A 16 24.44 11.43 -23.53
C GLY A 16 24.24 11.82 -22.05
N ARG A 17 23.07 12.37 -21.70
CA ARG A 17 22.70 12.74 -20.32
C ARG A 17 21.36 12.11 -19.94
N TRP A 18 21.12 12.00 -18.64
CA TRP A 18 19.83 11.59 -18.08
C TRP A 18 19.06 12.82 -17.58
N LEU A 19 17.84 13.00 -18.07
CA LEU A 19 16.95 14.07 -17.65
C LEU A 19 15.86 13.51 -16.72
N PRO A 20 15.67 14.09 -15.52
CA PRO A 20 14.58 13.68 -14.63
C PRO A 20 13.23 14.18 -15.15
N LEU A 21 12.25 13.29 -15.15
CA LEU A 21 10.85 13.61 -15.45
C LEU A 21 10.07 13.59 -14.13
N ALA A 22 9.65 14.77 -13.68
CA ALA A 22 8.72 14.90 -12.57
C ALA A 22 7.30 14.54 -13.02
N GLY A 23 6.51 13.94 -12.12
CA GLY A 23 5.12 13.61 -12.36
C GLY A 23 4.41 13.09 -11.12
N GLU A 24 3.10 12.93 -11.21
CA GLU A 24 2.21 12.49 -10.13
C GLU A 24 1.87 10.99 -10.24
N GLY A 25 2.84 10.17 -10.69
CA GLY A 25 2.59 8.77 -10.99
C GLY A 25 2.14 7.92 -9.80
N GLY A 26 2.33 8.39 -8.56
CA GLY A 26 1.77 7.75 -7.36
C GLY A 26 0.24 7.86 -7.25
N HIS A 27 -0.37 8.83 -7.94
CA HIS A 27 -1.81 9.09 -7.88
C HIS A 27 -2.61 8.31 -8.92
N VAL A 28 -1.97 7.46 -9.74
CA VAL A 28 -2.66 6.59 -10.68
C VAL A 28 -3.61 5.64 -9.96
N THR A 29 -4.72 5.27 -10.62
CA THR A 29 -5.63 4.25 -10.12
C THR A 29 -4.89 2.93 -9.91
N LEU A 30 -5.06 2.33 -8.74
CA LEU A 30 -4.49 1.04 -8.44
C LEU A 30 -5.33 -0.07 -9.10
N ALA A 31 -4.66 -1.00 -9.78
CA ALA A 31 -5.28 -2.14 -10.43
C ALA A 31 -4.87 -3.43 -9.71
N PRO A 32 -5.80 -4.36 -9.45
CA PRO A 32 -5.47 -5.62 -8.78
C PRO A 32 -4.83 -6.61 -9.77
N SER A 33 -3.89 -7.40 -9.28
CA SER A 33 -3.21 -8.47 -10.03
C SER A 33 -3.89 -9.83 -9.83
N ASP A 34 -4.63 -10.00 -8.73
CA ASP A 34 -5.34 -11.24 -8.41
C ASP A 34 -6.70 -10.99 -7.72
N ALA A 35 -7.41 -12.09 -7.41
CA ALA A 35 -8.73 -12.02 -6.78
C ALA A 35 -8.70 -11.50 -5.33
N ARG A 36 -7.58 -11.71 -4.62
CA ARG A 36 -7.41 -11.24 -3.23
C ARG A 36 -7.22 -9.73 -3.22
N GLU A 37 -6.33 -9.21 -4.06
CA GLU A 37 -6.16 -7.77 -4.27
C GLU A 37 -7.45 -7.11 -4.74
N ALA A 38 -8.20 -7.76 -5.64
CA ALA A 38 -9.51 -7.26 -6.08
C ALA A 38 -10.51 -7.12 -4.92
N ALA A 39 -10.54 -8.09 -3.99
CA ALA A 39 -11.36 -8.01 -2.79
C ALA A 39 -10.92 -6.87 -1.85
N ILE A 40 -9.61 -6.65 -1.70
CA ILE A 40 -9.05 -5.54 -0.92
C ILE A 40 -9.49 -4.19 -1.51
N LEU A 41 -9.36 -4.02 -2.84
CA LEU A 41 -9.79 -2.78 -3.52
C LEU A 41 -11.30 -2.56 -3.42
N ALA A 42 -12.11 -3.64 -3.51
CA ALA A 42 -13.54 -3.56 -3.33
C ALA A 42 -13.93 -3.06 -1.93
N LEU A 43 -13.21 -3.48 -0.89
CA LEU A 43 -13.40 -2.93 0.46
C LEU A 43 -12.91 -1.49 0.55
N ALA A 44 -11.78 -1.14 -0.07
CA ALA A 44 -11.26 0.22 -0.07
C ALA A 44 -12.26 1.21 -0.71
N TRP A 45 -12.90 0.84 -1.82
CA TRP A 45 -13.90 1.67 -2.51
C TRP A 45 -15.15 1.98 -1.69
N ARG A 46 -15.43 1.20 -0.64
CA ARG A 46 -16.53 1.51 0.28
C ARG A 46 -16.21 2.69 1.20
N GLU A 47 -14.94 3.01 1.38
CA GLU A 47 -14.48 4.02 2.33
C GLU A 47 -13.89 5.26 1.63
N ILE A 48 -13.41 5.13 0.39
CA ILE A 48 -12.84 6.22 -0.40
C ILE A 48 -13.30 6.19 -1.86
N PRO A 49 -13.56 7.35 -2.49
CA PRO A 49 -14.11 7.41 -3.84
C PRO A 49 -13.11 7.02 -4.94
N HIS A 50 -11.80 7.17 -4.68
CA HIS A 50 -10.73 6.77 -5.59
C HIS A 50 -9.60 6.13 -4.80
N VAL A 51 -9.16 4.96 -5.28
CA VAL A 51 -8.06 4.19 -4.68
C VAL A 51 -6.84 4.36 -5.59
N SER A 52 -6.00 5.34 -5.28
CA SER A 52 -4.71 5.51 -5.95
C SER A 52 -3.66 4.55 -5.41
N ALA A 53 -2.58 4.34 -6.16
CA ALA A 53 -1.45 3.54 -5.70
C ALA A 53 -0.86 4.09 -4.38
N GLU A 54 -0.71 5.40 -4.24
CA GLU A 54 -0.23 6.05 -3.00
C GLU A 54 -1.11 5.72 -1.79
N ARG A 55 -2.42 5.58 -1.99
CA ARG A 55 -3.39 5.43 -0.91
C ARG A 55 -3.22 4.13 -0.13
N LEU A 56 -2.65 3.10 -0.76
CA LEU A 56 -2.35 1.80 -0.14
C LEU A 56 -0.84 1.55 -0.04
N ILE A 57 -0.05 1.98 -1.04
CA ILE A 57 1.39 1.70 -1.17
C ILE A 57 2.20 2.93 -0.71
N SER A 58 1.99 3.32 0.54
CA SER A 58 2.77 4.35 1.22
C SER A 58 2.79 4.10 2.71
N GLY A 59 3.71 4.74 3.43
CA GLY A 59 3.71 4.72 4.90
C GLY A 59 2.37 5.17 5.47
N ASN A 60 1.76 6.24 4.95
CA ASN A 60 0.45 6.70 5.41
C ASN A 60 -0.70 5.76 4.99
N GLY A 61 -0.52 5.01 3.89
CA GLY A 61 -1.49 4.01 3.40
C GLY A 61 -1.42 2.67 4.14
N LEU A 62 -0.27 2.33 4.73
CA LEU A 62 -0.01 1.02 5.34
C LEU A 62 -1.04 0.63 6.43
N PRO A 63 -1.42 1.52 7.37
CA PRO A 63 -2.44 1.18 8.38
C PRO A 63 -3.82 0.93 7.76
N PHE A 64 -4.14 1.62 6.66
CA PHE A 64 -5.38 1.39 5.94
C PHE A 64 -5.34 0.04 5.22
N LEU A 65 -4.25 -0.26 4.50
CA LEU A 65 -4.04 -1.56 3.85
C LEU A 65 -4.10 -2.71 4.87
N HIS A 66 -3.44 -2.58 6.02
CA HIS A 66 -3.44 -3.57 7.10
C HIS A 66 -4.86 -3.93 7.55
N ARG A 67 -5.71 -2.91 7.77
CA ARG A 67 -7.12 -3.12 8.14
C ARG A 67 -7.89 -3.87 7.06
N LEU A 68 -7.66 -3.55 5.78
CA LEU A 68 -8.35 -4.19 4.67
C LEU A 68 -7.91 -5.65 4.49
N VAL A 69 -6.60 -5.90 4.54
CA VAL A 69 -6.00 -7.24 4.50
C VAL A 69 -6.58 -8.11 5.61
N SER A 70 -6.63 -7.58 6.84
CA SER A 70 -7.21 -8.29 7.97
C SER A 70 -8.65 -8.74 7.75
N ARG A 71 -9.48 -7.85 7.17
CA ARG A 71 -10.88 -8.17 6.81
C ARG A 71 -10.99 -9.21 5.70
N VAL A 72 -10.17 -9.11 4.65
CA VAL A 72 -10.20 -10.06 3.52
C VAL A 72 -9.71 -11.44 3.94
N ASP A 73 -8.64 -11.49 4.75
CA ASP A 73 -8.04 -12.75 5.21
C ASP A 73 -8.79 -13.37 6.41
N GLY A 74 -9.93 -12.78 6.82
CA GLY A 74 -10.80 -13.31 7.87
C GLY A 74 -10.15 -13.34 9.26
N ARG A 75 -9.13 -12.50 9.50
CA ARG A 75 -8.45 -12.45 10.79
C ARG A 75 -9.27 -11.61 11.76
N THR A 76 -10.14 -12.27 12.51
CA THR A 76 -10.97 -11.65 13.55
C THR A 76 -10.36 -11.94 14.92
N GLY A 77 -9.42 -11.10 15.35
CA GLY A 77 -8.80 -11.16 16.69
C GLY A 77 -8.56 -9.75 17.26
N PRO A 78 -8.16 -9.62 18.52
CA PRO A 78 -7.84 -8.31 19.12
C PRO A 78 -6.77 -7.55 18.33
N ASP A 79 -5.82 -8.26 17.72
CA ASP A 79 -4.73 -7.67 16.91
C ASP A 79 -5.24 -7.07 15.59
N ALA A 80 -6.32 -7.62 15.04
CA ALA A 80 -6.95 -7.11 13.81
C ALA A 80 -7.72 -5.80 14.02
N ALA A 81 -8.13 -5.51 15.27
CA ALA A 81 -8.83 -4.29 15.63
C ALA A 81 -7.89 -3.13 15.95
N GLN A 82 -6.59 -3.41 16.16
CA GLN A 82 -5.61 -2.40 16.51
C GLN A 82 -5.19 -1.60 15.28
N VAL A 83 -5.24 -0.26 15.40
CA VAL A 83 -4.62 0.63 14.41
C VAL A 83 -3.15 0.75 14.75
N LEU A 84 -2.30 0.10 13.96
CA LEU A 84 -0.84 0.13 14.10
C LEU A 84 -0.24 1.31 13.34
N ALA A 85 0.84 1.90 13.87
CA ALA A 85 1.63 2.85 13.10
C ALA A 85 2.40 2.10 11.98
N PRO A 86 2.78 2.79 10.90
CA PRO A 86 3.47 2.15 9.77
C PRO A 86 4.77 1.45 10.19
N ALA A 87 5.52 2.06 11.10
CA ALA A 87 6.75 1.48 11.63
C ALA A 87 6.49 0.20 12.45
N ASP A 88 5.39 0.16 13.20
CA ASP A 88 5.01 -1.01 14.01
C ASP A 88 4.60 -2.18 13.13
N ILE A 89 3.86 -1.92 12.03
CA ILE A 89 3.52 -2.96 11.05
C ILE A 89 4.78 -3.59 10.48
N VAL A 90 5.76 -2.78 10.08
CA VAL A 90 7.04 -3.32 9.56
C VAL A 90 7.79 -4.09 10.64
N ALA A 91 7.89 -3.52 11.85
CA ALA A 91 8.60 -4.17 12.96
C ALA A 91 7.98 -5.51 13.36
N GLN A 92 6.65 -5.58 13.44
CA GLN A 92 5.91 -6.80 13.76
C GLN A 92 5.99 -7.82 12.62
N ALA A 93 5.96 -7.40 11.36
CA ALA A 93 6.17 -8.29 10.23
C ALA A 93 7.56 -8.97 10.29
N LEU A 94 8.60 -8.20 10.62
CA LEU A 94 9.95 -8.70 10.82
C LEU A 94 10.06 -9.61 12.05
N ALA A 95 9.25 -9.36 13.08
CA ALA A 95 9.18 -10.19 14.28
C ALA A 95 8.36 -11.49 14.11
N GLY A 96 7.71 -11.68 12.95
CA GLY A 96 6.96 -12.91 12.64
C GLY A 96 5.45 -12.80 12.75
N ASP A 97 4.89 -11.60 12.99
CA ASP A 97 3.44 -11.43 12.99
C ASP A 97 2.86 -11.70 11.60
N LEU A 98 1.94 -12.65 11.53
CA LEU A 98 1.44 -13.16 10.25
C LEU A 98 0.58 -12.12 9.51
N LEU A 99 -0.11 -11.21 10.21
CA LEU A 99 -0.97 -10.21 9.59
C LEU A 99 -0.15 -9.05 9.04
N CYS A 100 0.84 -8.62 9.80
CA CYS A 100 1.82 -7.65 9.34
C CYS A 100 2.61 -8.20 8.15
N GLN A 101 3.03 -9.48 8.17
CA GLN A 101 3.66 -10.11 7.01
C GLN A 101 2.75 -10.16 5.78
N ALA A 102 1.50 -10.57 5.96
CA ALA A 102 0.52 -10.57 4.87
C ALA A 102 0.28 -9.16 4.31
N THR A 103 0.31 -8.13 5.17
CA THR A 103 0.16 -6.72 4.76
C THR A 103 1.35 -6.25 3.92
N ILE A 104 2.58 -6.58 4.32
CA ILE A 104 3.80 -6.19 3.58
C ILE A 104 3.96 -6.97 2.27
N ALA A 105 3.43 -8.21 2.22
CA ALA A 105 3.47 -9.06 1.03
C ALA A 105 2.32 -8.83 0.04
N THR A 106 1.36 -7.95 0.38
CA THR A 106 0.28 -7.52 -0.52
C THR A 106 0.78 -6.39 -1.41
#